data_AF-A0A485CX84-F1
#
_entry.id   AF-A0A485CX84-F1
#
_cell.length_a   1.000
_cell.length_b   1.000
_cell.length_c   1.000
_cell.angle_alpha   90.00
_cell.angle_beta   90.00
_cell.angle_gamma   90.00
#
_symmetry.space_group_name_H-M   'P 1'
#
loop_
_entity.id
_entity.type
_entity.pdbx_description
1 polymer ?
#
loop_
_entity_poly.entity_id
_entity_poly.type
_entity_poly.pdbx_seq_one_letter_code
_entity_poly.pdbx_strand_id
1 'polypeptide(L)'
;MNVENELDIRGLFRALWAGKIWIAGMAVLFALIVLVYAFFARQEWSATAITDRPTVNMLGSYYSQQQFLRNLDIKANLASVDQPSAMDDAYKEFIMQQGSWDTRRDFWLQTDYYKQRQSGNSRADAALLDDLINNIQFMPGDAVKNTNDSVKLTAETAPDANNLLRQYVAFASQRAAGHLNDELKGAWAARTVQMKAQVKRQEEVAREIFNRRTHSVEQALKIAQQHNISPQ
;
A
#
# COMPACT_ATOMS: atom_id res chain seq x y z
N MET A 1 -56.80 22.75 32.19
CA MET A 1 -55.37 22.50 32.38
C MET A 1 -54.66 22.88 31.11
N ASN A 2 -54.34 24.16 30.94
CA ASN A 2 -53.43 24.63 29.90
C ASN A 2 -52.40 25.47 30.64
N VAL A 3 -51.30 24.84 31.00
CA VAL A 3 -50.11 25.57 31.45
C VAL A 3 -49.50 26.12 30.18
N GLU A 4 -49.69 27.42 29.98
CA GLU A 4 -48.97 28.18 28.98
C GLU A 4 -47.48 28.02 29.27
N ASN A 5 -46.85 27.12 28.51
CA ASN A 5 -45.40 26.98 28.43
C ASN A 5 -44.85 28.10 27.56
N GLU A 6 -45.20 29.36 27.89
CA GLU A 6 -44.53 30.52 27.36
C GLU A 6 -43.14 30.57 27.99
N LEU A 7 -42.11 30.46 27.17
CA LEU A 7 -40.72 30.67 27.59
C LEU A 7 -40.62 32.12 28.11
N ASP A 8 -40.71 32.34 29.43
CA ASP A 8 -40.58 33.67 30.02
C ASP A 8 -39.11 34.13 30.00
N ILE A 9 -38.72 34.65 28.83
CA ILE A 9 -37.38 35.18 28.54
C ILE A 9 -37.02 36.33 29.49
N ARG A 10 -38.01 37.12 29.94
CA ARG A 10 -37.80 38.28 30.82
C ARG A 10 -37.55 37.85 32.27
N GLY A 11 -38.26 36.82 32.73
CA GLY A 11 -38.03 36.17 34.02
C GLY A 11 -36.63 35.53 34.11
N LEU A 12 -36.21 34.84 33.05
CA LEU A 12 -34.87 34.26 32.95
C LEU A 12 -33.77 35.33 33.06
N PHE A 13 -33.91 36.46 32.36
CA PHE A 13 -32.92 37.54 32.37
C PHE A 13 -32.77 38.19 33.74
N ARG A 14 -33.87 38.36 34.49
CA ARG A 14 -33.85 38.89 35.86
C ARG A 14 -33.19 37.92 36.84
N ALA A 15 -33.48 36.62 36.71
CA ALA A 15 -32.83 35.58 37.51
C ALA A 15 -31.32 35.51 37.24
N LEU A 16 -30.90 35.61 35.97
CA LEU A 16 -29.49 35.67 35.57
C LEU A 16 -28.78 36.90 36.15
N TRP A 17 -29.44 38.06 36.12
CA TRP A 17 -28.88 39.33 36.63
C TRP A 17 -28.75 39.36 38.15
N ALA A 18 -29.69 38.74 38.87
CA ALA A 18 -29.61 38.57 40.32
C ALA A 18 -28.48 37.62 40.73
N GLY A 19 -28.22 36.57 39.94
CA GLY A 19 -27.16 35.59 40.17
C GLY A 19 -25.77 35.97 39.65
N LYS A 20 -25.55 37.20 39.13
CA LYS A 20 -24.33 37.57 38.39
C LYS A 20 -23.00 37.29 39.11
N ILE A 21 -22.96 37.44 40.44
CA ILE A 21 -21.75 37.17 41.24
C ILE A 21 -21.47 35.66 41.32
N TRP A 22 -22.51 34.85 41.50
CA TRP A 22 -22.41 33.38 41.50
C TRP A 22 -21.99 32.85 40.13
N ILE A 23 -22.58 33.39 39.06
CA ILE A 23 -22.22 33.05 37.67
C ILE A 23 -20.76 33.44 37.39
N ALA A 24 -20.35 34.64 37.79
CA ALA A 24 -18.96 35.09 37.64
C ALA A 24 -17.98 34.22 38.45
N GLY A 25 -18.30 33.86 39.70
CA GLY A 25 -17.47 32.99 40.52
C GLY A 25 -17.30 31.60 39.91
N MET A 26 -18.38 31.00 39.41
CA MET A 26 -18.32 29.69 38.73
C MET A 26 -17.55 29.77 37.42
N ALA A 27 -17.71 30.85 36.64
CA ALA A 27 -16.93 31.08 35.43
C ALA A 27 -15.43 31.19 35.72
N VAL A 28 -15.04 31.90 36.80
CA VAL A 28 -13.63 32.00 37.23
C VAL A 28 -13.08 30.65 37.69
N LEU A 29 -13.86 29.88 38.46
CA LEU A 29 -13.47 28.53 38.87
C LEU A 29 -13.22 27.61 37.66
N PHE A 30 -14.13 27.61 36.68
CA PHE A 30 -13.95 26.84 35.45
C PHE A 30 -12.74 27.34 34.65
N ALA A 31 -12.54 28.65 34.54
CA ALA A 31 -11.37 29.22 33.86
C ALA A 31 -10.05 28.78 34.51
N LEU A 32 -9.98 28.72 35.84
CA LEU A 32 -8.81 28.22 36.57
C LEU A 32 -8.56 26.73 36.30
N ILE A 33 -9.61 25.90 36.32
CA ILE A 33 -9.50 24.46 36.01
C ILE A 33 -9.00 24.26 34.58
N VAL A 34 -9.57 24.98 33.61
CA VAL A 34 -9.16 24.92 32.20
C VAL A 34 -7.72 25.39 32.02
N LEU A 35 -7.30 26.46 32.71
CA LEU A 35 -5.94 26.96 32.64
C LEU A 35 -4.94 25.92 33.16
N VAL A 36 -5.21 25.32 34.32
CA VAL A 36 -4.36 24.24 34.85
C VAL A 36 -4.29 23.08 33.86
N TYR A 37 -5.44 22.62 33.36
CA TYR A 37 -5.49 21.54 32.36
C TYR A 37 -4.68 21.86 31.10
N ALA A 38 -4.77 23.09 30.58
CA ALA A 38 -4.08 23.50 29.36
C ALA A 38 -2.55 23.45 29.49
N PHE A 39 -1.99 23.61 30.70
CA PHE A 39 -0.55 23.45 30.93
C PHE A 39 -0.08 21.98 31.00
N PHE A 40 -0.96 21.05 31.37
CA PHE A 40 -0.63 19.62 31.50
C PHE A 40 -1.08 18.77 30.31
N ALA A 41 -1.98 19.28 29.47
CA ALA A 41 -2.44 18.58 28.28
C ALA A 41 -1.25 18.29 27.34
N ARG A 42 -1.14 17.02 26.90
CA ARG A 42 -0.12 16.64 25.91
C ARG A 42 -0.39 17.40 24.62
N GLN A 43 0.67 18.00 24.07
CA GLN A 43 0.58 18.61 22.75
C GLN A 43 0.53 17.52 21.69
N GLU A 44 -0.37 17.67 20.74
CA GLU A 44 -0.50 16.78 19.58
C GLU A 44 -0.37 17.61 18.32
N TRP A 45 0.62 17.26 17.51
CA TRP A 45 0.89 17.86 16.21
C TRP A 45 0.74 16.80 15.15
N SER A 46 0.03 17.12 14.06
CA SER A 46 -0.15 16.19 12.97
C SER A 46 0.42 16.73 11.67
N ALA A 47 1.07 15.85 10.91
CA ALA A 47 1.42 16.08 9.52
C ALA A 47 0.55 15.20 8.63
N THR A 48 0.21 15.70 7.44
CA THR A 48 -0.57 14.98 6.44
C THR A 48 0.16 14.97 5.10
N ALA A 49 0.22 13.81 4.45
CA ALA A 49 0.74 13.64 3.11
C ALA A 49 -0.36 13.11 2.21
N ILE A 50 -0.49 13.70 1.02
CA ILE A 50 -1.39 13.25 -0.04
C ILE A 50 -0.54 12.50 -1.06
N THR A 51 -0.98 11.31 -1.45
CA THR A 51 -0.23 10.43 -2.36
C THR A 51 -1.00 10.19 -3.65
N ASP A 52 -0.24 9.87 -4.71
CA ASP A 52 -0.77 9.48 -6.00
C ASP A 52 0.23 8.54 -6.69
N ARG A 53 -0.16 7.99 -7.83
CA ARG A 53 0.58 7.01 -8.61
C ARG A 53 2.00 7.48 -8.96
N PRO A 54 2.99 6.59 -8.91
CA PRO A 54 4.34 6.92 -9.33
C PRO A 54 4.38 7.15 -10.85
N THR A 55 5.30 8.01 -11.28
CA THR A 55 5.59 8.17 -12.72
C THR A 55 6.43 7.01 -13.23
N VAL A 56 6.44 6.80 -14.55
CA VAL A 56 7.28 5.78 -15.21
C VAL A 56 8.76 5.94 -14.83
N ASN A 57 9.25 7.18 -14.70
CA ASN A 57 10.64 7.46 -14.33
C ASN A 57 10.96 7.01 -12.90
N MET A 58 9.99 7.09 -11.97
CA MET A 58 10.18 6.65 -10.58
C MET A 58 10.24 5.13 -10.45
N LEU A 59 9.58 4.40 -11.35
CA LEU A 59 9.62 2.93 -11.38
C LEU A 59 10.91 2.38 -12.02
N GLY A 60 11.62 3.20 -12.81
CA GLY A 60 12.92 2.83 -13.39
C GLY A 60 12.90 1.48 -14.11
N SER A 61 13.81 0.59 -13.73
CA SER A 61 13.95 -0.74 -14.35
C SER A 61 12.80 -1.70 -14.04
N TYR A 62 12.04 -1.48 -12.97
CA TYR A 62 10.89 -2.33 -12.65
C TYR A 62 9.83 -2.22 -13.74
N TYR A 63 9.57 -1.00 -14.22
CA TYR A 63 8.59 -0.76 -15.27
C TYR A 63 8.88 -1.55 -16.55
N SER A 64 10.11 -1.45 -17.08
CA SER A 64 10.46 -2.11 -18.34
C SER A 64 10.46 -3.64 -18.24
N GLN A 65 10.90 -4.19 -17.11
CA GLN A 65 10.87 -5.63 -16.86
C GLN A 65 9.45 -6.17 -16.75
N GLN A 66 8.57 -5.47 -16.04
CA GLN A 66 7.17 -5.86 -15.90
C GLN A 66 6.44 -5.80 -17.25
N GLN A 67 6.68 -4.76 -18.06
CA GLN A 67 6.12 -4.68 -19.41
C GLN A 67 6.64 -5.80 -20.32
N PHE A 68 7.91 -6.16 -20.21
CA PHE A 68 8.47 -7.28 -20.98
C PHE A 68 7.76 -8.61 -20.64
N LEU A 69 7.60 -8.93 -19.35
CA LEU A 69 6.89 -10.14 -18.94
C LEU A 69 5.45 -10.15 -19.43
N ARG A 70 4.71 -9.06 -19.25
CA ARG A 70 3.33 -8.95 -19.73
C ARG A 70 3.21 -9.17 -21.22
N ASN A 71 4.12 -8.59 -22.01
CA ASN A 71 4.15 -8.79 -23.46
C ASN A 71 4.45 -10.26 -23.84
N LEU A 72 5.25 -10.97 -23.05
CA LEU A 72 5.48 -12.41 -23.25
C LEU A 72 4.23 -13.24 -22.92
N ASP A 73 3.47 -12.85 -21.90
CA ASP A 73 2.26 -13.56 -21.48
C ASP A 73 1.11 -13.35 -22.46
N ILE A 74 0.92 -12.13 -22.96
CA ILE A 74 -0.05 -11.83 -24.02
C ILE A 74 0.27 -12.66 -25.27
N LYS A 75 1.53 -12.70 -25.72
CA LYS A 75 1.95 -13.52 -26.88
C LYS A 75 1.72 -15.02 -26.66
N ALA A 76 1.74 -15.47 -25.41
CA ALA A 76 1.45 -16.86 -25.06
C ALA A 76 -0.05 -17.12 -24.81
N ASN A 77 -0.93 -16.13 -25.01
CA ASN A 77 -2.36 -16.16 -24.69
C ASN A 77 -2.65 -16.52 -23.22
N LEU A 78 -1.75 -16.14 -22.31
CA LEU A 78 -1.87 -16.40 -20.87
C LEU A 78 -2.51 -15.22 -20.12
N ALA A 79 -2.58 -14.04 -20.75
CA ALA A 79 -3.04 -12.80 -20.15
C ALA A 79 -3.97 -12.03 -21.11
N SER A 80 -4.97 -11.34 -20.54
CA SER A 80 -5.80 -10.38 -21.27
C SER A 80 -5.01 -9.11 -21.62
N VAL A 81 -5.45 -8.39 -22.66
CA VAL A 81 -4.85 -7.11 -23.06
C VAL A 81 -5.23 -5.98 -22.08
N ASP A 82 -6.35 -6.14 -21.38
CA ASP A 82 -6.89 -5.14 -20.46
C ASP A 82 -6.39 -5.38 -19.02
N GLN A 83 -5.08 -5.18 -18.81
CA GLN A 83 -4.46 -5.27 -17.49
C GLN A 83 -4.18 -3.89 -16.87
N PRO A 84 -4.30 -3.74 -15.54
CA PRO A 84 -3.93 -2.50 -14.84
C PRO A 84 -2.51 -2.09 -15.19
N SER A 85 -2.19 -0.79 -15.24
CA SER A 85 -0.83 -0.37 -15.57
C SER A 85 0.16 -0.79 -14.47
N ALA A 86 1.45 -0.91 -14.79
CA ALA A 86 2.47 -1.21 -13.77
C ALA A 86 2.55 -0.12 -12.69
N MET A 87 2.12 1.11 -13.00
CA MET A 87 1.99 2.20 -12.04
C MET A 87 0.82 1.97 -11.08
N ASP A 88 -0.31 1.45 -11.59
CA ASP A 88 -1.48 1.11 -10.76
C ASP A 88 -1.15 -0.04 -9.82
N ASP A 89 -0.49 -1.09 -10.30
CA ASP A 89 -0.04 -2.20 -9.46
C ASP A 89 0.95 -1.73 -8.38
N ALA A 90 1.93 -0.90 -8.77
CA ALA A 90 2.90 -0.37 -7.83
C ALA A 90 2.26 0.53 -6.78
N TYR A 91 1.32 1.37 -7.20
CA TYR A 91 0.58 2.24 -6.28
C TYR A 91 -0.35 1.44 -5.36
N LYS A 92 -1.00 0.40 -5.89
CA LYS A 92 -1.84 -0.52 -5.10
C LYS A 92 -1.06 -1.22 -4.00
N GLU A 93 0.14 -1.70 -4.30
CA GLU A 93 1.02 -2.29 -3.29
C GLU A 93 1.44 -1.23 -2.26
N PHE A 94 1.78 -0.02 -2.72
CA PHE A 94 2.14 1.08 -1.83
C PHE A 94 1.01 1.43 -0.84
N ILE A 95 -0.23 1.63 -1.29
CA ILE A 95 -1.36 1.94 -0.40
C ILE A 95 -1.69 0.76 0.54
N MET A 96 -1.51 -0.48 0.08
CA MET A 96 -1.65 -1.66 0.94
C MET A 96 -0.62 -1.64 2.08
N GLN A 97 0.65 -1.36 1.77
CA GLN A 97 1.69 -1.22 2.78
C GLN A 97 1.42 -0.01 3.69
N GLN A 98 0.95 1.10 3.15
CA GLN A 98 0.68 2.33 3.90
C GLN A 98 -0.51 2.20 4.86
N GLY A 99 -1.54 1.43 4.52
CA GLY A 99 -2.69 1.16 5.38
C GLY A 99 -2.51 -0.02 6.35
N SER A 100 -1.53 -0.89 6.10
CA SER A 100 -1.30 -2.10 6.89
C SER A 100 -0.97 -1.78 8.36
N TRP A 101 -1.55 -2.56 9.27
CA TRP A 101 -1.21 -2.49 10.69
C TRP A 101 0.23 -2.96 10.94
N ASP A 102 0.66 -4.02 10.28
CA ASP A 102 2.00 -4.58 10.43
C ASP A 102 3.08 -3.59 9.98
N THR A 103 2.85 -2.85 8.88
CA THR A 103 3.80 -1.84 8.42
C THR A 103 3.94 -0.70 9.42
N ARG A 104 2.84 -0.23 10.01
CA ARG A 104 2.87 0.79 11.08
C ARG A 104 3.61 0.28 12.30
N ARG A 105 3.31 -0.95 12.72
CA ARG A 105 3.98 -1.60 13.84
C ARG A 105 5.49 -1.72 13.62
N ASP A 106 5.89 -2.30 12.49
CA ASP A 106 7.30 -2.50 12.14
C ASP A 106 8.03 -1.16 12.06
N PHE A 107 7.38 -0.14 11.49
CA PHE A 107 7.90 1.22 11.44
C PHE A 107 8.19 1.79 12.83
N TRP A 108 7.26 1.64 13.77
CA TRP A 108 7.48 2.15 15.13
C TRP A 108 8.58 1.37 15.84
N LEU A 109 8.61 0.04 15.71
CA LEU A 109 9.63 -0.80 16.35
C LEU A 109 11.07 -0.45 15.93
N GLN A 110 11.28 0.03 14.70
CA GLN A 110 12.61 0.42 14.22
C GLN A 110 12.96 1.89 14.52
N THR A 111 11.99 2.74 14.85
CA THR A 111 12.20 4.19 14.98
C THR A 111 12.72 4.57 16.37
N ASP A 112 13.70 5.48 16.41
CA ASP A 112 14.26 5.98 17.67
C ASP A 112 13.23 6.69 18.55
N TYR A 113 12.24 7.33 17.94
CA TYR A 113 11.11 7.97 18.62
C TYR A 113 10.37 7.02 19.59
N TYR A 114 10.13 5.78 19.16
CA TYR A 114 9.50 4.76 20.01
C TYR A 114 10.51 4.20 21.02
N LYS A 115 11.72 3.82 20.56
CA LYS A 115 12.76 3.21 21.40
C LYS A 115 13.16 4.08 22.60
N GLN A 116 13.26 5.39 22.40
CA GLN A 116 13.60 6.35 23.46
C GLN A 116 12.49 6.52 24.51
N ARG A 117 11.24 6.17 24.16
CA ARG A 117 10.06 6.27 25.04
C ARG A 117 9.72 4.95 25.74
N GLN A 118 10.52 3.91 25.50
CA GLN A 118 10.33 2.63 26.19
C GLN A 118 10.74 2.77 27.66
N SER A 119 9.90 2.22 28.52
CA SER A 119 10.07 2.21 29.97
C SER A 119 10.80 0.95 30.46
N GLY A 120 10.95 -0.06 29.59
CA GLY A 120 11.43 -1.40 29.95
C GLY A 120 10.33 -2.29 30.54
N ASN A 121 9.12 -1.77 30.74
CA ASN A 121 7.97 -2.55 31.16
C ASN A 121 7.18 -3.02 29.93
N SER A 122 7.16 -4.32 29.69
CA SER A 122 6.54 -4.91 28.50
C SER A 122 5.08 -4.54 28.31
N ARG A 123 4.30 -4.37 29.39
CA ARG A 123 2.88 -3.98 29.29
C ARG A 123 2.73 -2.52 28.90
N ALA A 124 3.52 -1.63 29.50
CA ALA A 124 3.48 -0.21 29.19
C ALA A 124 4.00 0.06 27.78
N ASP A 125 5.07 -0.61 27.38
CA ASP A 125 5.68 -0.46 26.05
C ASP A 125 4.74 -1.00 24.95
N ALA A 126 4.00 -2.08 25.20
CA ALA A 126 2.98 -2.58 24.28
C ALA A 126 1.80 -1.60 24.13
N ALA A 127 1.35 -0.99 25.23
CA ALA A 127 0.28 0.02 25.19
C ALA A 127 0.73 1.29 24.45
N LEU A 128 1.97 1.72 24.65
CA LEU A 128 2.57 2.83 23.90
C LEU A 128 2.66 2.50 22.40
N LEU A 129 3.10 1.30 22.06
CA LEU A 129 3.19 0.88 20.65
C LEU A 129 1.82 0.90 19.97
N ASP A 130 0.78 0.39 20.65
CA ASP A 130 -0.59 0.41 20.13
C ASP A 130 -1.09 1.84 19.89
N ASP A 131 -0.86 2.74 20.84
CA ASP A 131 -1.19 4.16 20.71
C ASP A 131 -0.49 4.81 19.50
N LEU A 132 0.81 4.56 19.33
CA LEU A 132 1.58 5.08 18.19
C LEU A 132 1.09 4.51 16.85
N ILE A 133 0.72 3.23 16.80
CA ILE A 133 0.13 2.64 15.59
C ILE A 133 -1.17 3.36 15.20
N ASN A 134 -2.00 3.69 16.19
CA ASN A 134 -3.25 4.43 15.98
C ASN A 134 -3.03 5.91 15.60
N ASN A 135 -1.86 6.47 15.94
CA ASN A 135 -1.45 7.80 15.51
C ASN A 135 -1.06 7.90 14.03
N ILE A 136 -0.94 6.77 13.32
CA ILE A 136 -0.84 6.74 11.86
C ILE A 136 -2.18 6.31 11.27
N GLN A 137 -2.80 7.22 10.53
CA GLN A 137 -4.12 7.04 9.95
C GLN A 137 -4.04 7.17 8.43
N PHE A 138 -4.35 6.08 7.74
CA PHE A 138 -4.57 6.09 6.30
C PHE A 138 -6.03 6.44 6.00
N MET A 139 -6.24 7.39 5.09
CA MET A 139 -7.53 7.84 4.63
C MET A 139 -7.62 7.53 3.13
N PRO A 140 -8.42 6.53 2.72
CA PRO A 140 -8.56 6.19 1.32
C PRO A 140 -9.19 7.35 0.55
N GLY A 141 -8.73 7.53 -0.68
CA GLY A 141 -9.30 8.46 -1.63
C GLY A 141 -10.74 8.09 -2.01
N ASP A 142 -11.48 9.07 -2.51
CA ASP A 142 -12.84 8.91 -3.02
C ASP A 142 -12.90 9.56 -4.40
N ALA A 143 -12.95 8.73 -5.44
CA ALA A 143 -12.98 9.17 -6.83
C ALA A 143 -14.26 9.98 -7.15
N VAL A 144 -15.36 9.75 -6.44
CA VAL A 144 -16.62 10.50 -6.63
C VAL A 144 -16.48 11.92 -6.08
N LYS A 145 -15.72 12.07 -4.98
CA LYS A 145 -15.46 13.36 -4.33
C LYS A 145 -14.16 14.03 -4.79
N ASN A 146 -13.45 13.43 -5.75
CA ASN A 146 -12.15 13.90 -6.22
C ASN A 146 -11.13 14.09 -5.08
N THR A 147 -11.14 13.19 -4.10
CA THR A 147 -10.17 13.19 -2.99
C THR A 147 -9.15 12.09 -3.20
N ASN A 148 -7.87 12.45 -3.12
CA ASN A 148 -6.76 11.51 -3.23
C ASN A 148 -6.55 10.76 -1.91
N ASP A 149 -5.82 9.65 -1.96
CA ASP A 149 -5.39 8.96 -0.75
C ASP A 149 -4.49 9.87 0.08
N SER A 150 -4.62 9.77 1.40
CA SER A 150 -3.77 10.52 2.31
C SER A 150 -3.41 9.72 3.55
N VAL A 151 -2.29 10.09 4.14
CA VAL A 151 -1.83 9.55 5.42
C VAL A 151 -1.57 10.70 6.38
N LYS A 152 -2.10 10.56 7.60
CA LYS A 152 -1.87 11.47 8.71
C LYS A 152 -1.02 10.77 9.77
N LEU A 153 -0.04 11.48 10.30
CA LEU A 153 0.74 11.04 11.46
C LEU A 153 0.69 12.10 12.55
N THR A 154 0.33 11.70 13.77
CA THR A 154 0.32 12.55 14.96
C THR A 154 1.52 12.25 15.86
N ALA A 155 2.19 13.29 16.37
CA ALA A 155 3.31 13.20 17.30
C ALA A 155 3.28 14.36 18.30
N GLU A 156 4.17 14.34 19.29
CA GLU A 156 4.20 15.35 20.37
C GLU A 156 4.70 16.73 19.92
N THR A 157 5.43 16.80 18.80
CA THR A 157 5.99 18.05 18.27
C THR A 157 5.78 18.17 16.76
N ALA A 158 5.68 19.40 16.25
CA ALA A 158 5.53 19.64 14.82
C ALA A 158 6.72 19.10 13.98
N PRO A 159 8.00 19.26 14.41
CA PRO A 159 9.13 18.66 13.71
C PRO A 159 9.06 17.13 13.66
N ASP A 160 8.69 16.49 14.77
CA ASP A 160 8.58 15.03 14.83
C ASP A 160 7.47 14.54 13.88
N ALA A 161 6.29 15.16 13.92
CA ALA A 161 5.17 14.77 13.06
C ALA A 161 5.56 14.79 11.56
N ASN A 162 6.22 15.85 11.11
CA ASN A 162 6.67 15.96 9.72
C ASN A 162 7.80 14.97 9.38
N ASN A 163 8.80 14.83 10.25
CA ASN A 163 9.94 13.95 9.99
C ASN A 163 9.53 12.47 10.00
N LEU A 164 8.75 12.06 11.00
CA LEU A 164 8.22 10.70 11.12
C LEU A 164 7.31 10.36 9.95
N LEU A 165 6.46 11.29 9.51
CA LEU A 165 5.60 11.04 8.35
C LEU A 165 6.41 10.79 7.08
N ARG A 166 7.45 11.60 6.83
CA ARG A 166 8.34 11.41 5.68
C ARG A 166 9.05 10.06 5.73
N GLN A 167 9.55 9.67 6.91
CA GLN A 167 10.17 8.38 7.13
C GLN A 167 9.17 7.23 6.93
N TYR A 168 7.93 7.37 7.41
CA TYR A 168 6.89 6.36 7.26
C TYR A 168 6.52 6.15 5.79
N VAL A 169 6.30 7.24 5.04
CA VAL A 169 6.00 7.16 3.59
C VAL A 169 7.15 6.49 2.83
N ALA A 170 8.40 6.85 3.14
CA ALA A 170 9.57 6.22 2.53
C ALA A 170 9.68 4.73 2.90
N PHE A 171 9.40 4.38 4.15
CA PHE A 171 9.42 3.00 4.63
C PHE A 171 8.36 2.13 3.94
N ALA A 172 7.11 2.62 3.84
CA ALA A 172 6.05 1.93 3.11
C ALA A 172 6.40 1.77 1.62
N SER A 173 6.97 2.82 1.00
CA SER A 173 7.45 2.78 -0.39
C SER A 173 8.55 1.74 -0.59
N GLN A 174 9.52 1.65 0.33
CA GLN A 174 10.60 0.67 0.25
C GLN A 174 10.09 -0.76 0.40
N ARG A 175 9.14 -1.01 1.32
CA ARG A 175 8.50 -2.32 1.47
C ARG A 175 7.73 -2.72 0.21
N ALA A 176 6.96 -1.80 -0.36
CA ALA A 176 6.24 -2.03 -1.60
C ALA A 176 7.20 -2.37 -2.75
N ALA A 177 8.26 -1.58 -2.92
CA ALA A 177 9.27 -1.85 -3.95
C ALA A 177 9.97 -3.20 -3.74
N GLY A 178 10.27 -3.58 -2.50
CA GLY A 178 10.81 -4.89 -2.15
C GLY A 178 9.87 -6.02 -2.57
N HIS A 179 8.60 -5.93 -2.16
CA HIS A 179 7.58 -6.93 -2.49
C HIS A 179 7.40 -7.10 -4.00
N LEU A 180 7.23 -6.00 -4.74
CA LEU A 180 7.08 -6.03 -6.19
C LEU A 180 8.30 -6.61 -6.92
N ASN A 181 9.51 -6.33 -6.43
CA ASN A 181 10.72 -6.91 -7.00
C ASN A 181 10.82 -8.42 -6.73
N ASP A 182 10.40 -8.88 -5.57
CA ASP A 182 10.34 -10.31 -5.25
C ASP A 182 9.31 -11.04 -6.11
N GLU A 183 8.12 -10.44 -6.30
CA GLU A 183 7.12 -10.95 -7.23
C GLU A 183 7.65 -11.02 -8.67
N LEU A 184 8.30 -9.95 -9.14
CA LEU A 184 8.92 -9.88 -10.47
C LEU A 184 9.96 -10.98 -10.66
N LYS A 185 10.81 -11.21 -9.65
CA LYS A 185 11.82 -12.28 -9.67
C LYS A 185 11.16 -13.66 -9.76
N GLY A 186 10.09 -13.89 -9.00
CA GLY A 186 9.30 -15.12 -9.05
C GLY A 186 8.67 -15.35 -10.41
N ALA A 187 8.04 -14.33 -10.99
CA ALA A 187 7.45 -14.37 -12.32
C ALA A 187 8.50 -14.66 -13.41
N TRP A 188 9.68 -14.03 -13.31
CA TRP A 188 10.78 -14.28 -14.24
C TRP A 188 11.31 -15.71 -14.18
N ALA A 189 11.43 -16.27 -12.97
CA ALA A 189 11.84 -17.66 -12.78
C ALA A 189 10.80 -18.62 -13.38
N ALA A 190 9.52 -18.41 -13.10
CA ALA A 190 8.43 -19.20 -13.66
C ALA A 190 8.43 -19.15 -15.19
N ARG A 191 8.58 -17.95 -15.77
CA ARG A 191 8.62 -17.78 -17.22
C ARG A 191 9.83 -18.45 -17.86
N THR A 192 10.99 -18.39 -17.21
CA THR A 192 12.20 -19.08 -17.69
C THR A 192 12.00 -20.59 -17.75
N VAL A 193 11.40 -21.19 -16.72
CA VAL A 193 11.08 -22.62 -16.70
C VAL A 193 10.09 -22.98 -17.82
N GLN A 194 9.04 -22.16 -17.99
CA GLN A 194 8.05 -22.37 -19.04
C GLN A 194 8.67 -22.32 -20.45
N MET A 195 9.51 -21.32 -20.73
CA MET A 195 10.18 -21.19 -22.03
C MET A 195 11.12 -22.36 -22.30
N LYS A 196 11.91 -22.79 -21.31
CA LYS A 196 12.76 -24.00 -21.44
C LYS A 196 11.93 -25.24 -21.78
N ALA A 197 10.79 -25.42 -21.11
CA ALA A 197 9.91 -26.55 -21.39
C ALA A 197 9.27 -26.48 -22.79
N GLN A 198 8.91 -25.28 -23.26
CA GLN A 198 8.41 -25.07 -24.63
C GLN A 198 9.48 -25.37 -25.69
N VAL A 199 10.71 -24.88 -25.51
CA VAL A 199 11.83 -25.16 -26.42
C VAL A 199 12.09 -26.66 -26.50
N LYS A 200 12.17 -27.35 -25.35
CA LYS A 200 12.36 -28.79 -25.30
C LYS A 200 11.27 -29.55 -26.06
N ARG A 201 10.00 -29.18 -25.88
CA ARG A 201 8.89 -29.79 -26.64
C ARG A 201 9.02 -29.55 -28.15
N GLN A 202 9.44 -28.35 -28.57
CA GLN A 202 9.66 -28.06 -29.98
C GLN A 202 10.82 -28.87 -30.58
N GLU A 203 11.90 -29.05 -29.83
CA GLU A 203 13.02 -29.91 -30.23
C GLU A 203 12.60 -31.37 -30.39
N GLU A 204 11.82 -31.90 -29.44
CA GLU A 204 11.25 -33.24 -29.52
C GLU A 204 10.34 -33.41 -30.75
N VAL A 205 9.45 -32.45 -31.00
CA VAL A 205 8.60 -32.45 -32.20
C VAL A 205 9.42 -32.39 -33.49
N ALA A 206 10.44 -31.53 -33.56
CA ALA A 206 11.32 -31.40 -34.71
C ALA A 206 12.10 -32.70 -34.98
N ARG A 207 12.59 -33.35 -33.91
CA ARG A 207 13.27 -34.66 -34.00
C ARG A 207 12.34 -35.75 -34.51
N GLU A 208 11.10 -35.79 -34.05
CA GLU A 208 10.09 -36.74 -34.53
C GLU A 208 9.72 -36.51 -36.00
N ILE A 209 9.63 -35.25 -36.46
CA ILE A 209 9.41 -34.94 -37.88
C ILE A 209 10.60 -35.39 -38.73
N PHE A 210 11.83 -35.15 -38.25
CA PHE A 210 13.05 -35.59 -38.92
C PHE A 210 13.13 -37.12 -39.03
N ASN A 211 12.87 -37.84 -37.94
CA ASN A 211 12.85 -39.31 -37.92
C ASN A 211 11.80 -39.87 -38.90
N ARG A 212 10.58 -39.31 -38.90
CA ARG A 212 9.52 -39.71 -39.84
C ARG A 212 9.92 -39.47 -41.29
N ARG A 213 10.54 -38.32 -41.60
CA ARG A 213 11.00 -38.02 -42.95
C ARG A 213 12.12 -38.96 -43.40
N THR A 214 13.07 -39.27 -42.51
CA THR A 214 14.15 -40.22 -42.79
C THR A 214 13.58 -41.60 -43.11
N HIS A 215 12.66 -42.10 -42.29
CA HIS A 215 12.01 -43.38 -42.52
C HIS A 215 11.22 -43.42 -43.84
N SER A 216 10.51 -42.34 -44.16
CA SER A 216 9.78 -42.23 -45.43
C SER A 216 10.73 -42.24 -46.64
N VAL A 217 11.89 -41.57 -46.56
CA VAL A 217 12.90 -41.57 -47.63
C VAL A 217 13.55 -42.95 -47.78
N GLU A 218 13.87 -43.63 -46.68
CA GLU A 218 14.39 -45.01 -46.70
C GLU A 218 13.41 -45.98 -47.35
N GLN A 219 12.12 -45.88 -47.01
CA GLN A 219 11.07 -46.68 -47.64
C GLN A 219 10.96 -46.39 -49.14
N ALA A 220 10.96 -45.11 -49.53
CA ALA A 220 10.90 -44.71 -50.94
C ALA A 220 12.11 -45.22 -51.74
N LEU A 221 13.32 -45.15 -51.16
CA LEU A 221 14.54 -45.69 -51.75
C LEU A 221 14.44 -47.22 -51.94
N LYS A 222 13.95 -47.94 -50.93
CA LYS A 222 13.77 -49.40 -50.99
C LYS A 222 12.80 -49.80 -52.11
N ILE A 223 11.69 -49.05 -52.27
CA ILE A 223 10.73 -49.26 -53.36
C ILE A 223 11.39 -48.95 -54.72
N ALA A 224 12.11 -47.84 -54.85
CA ALA A 224 12.81 -47.47 -56.07
C ALA A 224 13.84 -48.53 -56.52
N GLN A 225 14.61 -49.08 -55.57
CA GLN A 225 15.54 -50.18 -55.82
C GLN A 225 14.84 -51.46 -56.29
N GLN A 226 13.69 -51.82 -55.69
CA GLN A 226 12.89 -52.98 -56.12
C GLN A 226 12.36 -52.84 -57.55
N HIS A 227 12.11 -51.60 -58.00
CA HIS A 227 11.63 -51.29 -59.33
C HIS A 227 12.75 -50.93 -60.33
N ASN A 228 14.03 -51.17 -60.00
CA ASN A 228 15.21 -50.86 -60.84
C ASN A 228 15.32 -49.38 -61.27
N ILE A 229 14.75 -48.46 -60.50
CA ILE A 229 14.86 -47.03 -60.77
C ILE A 229 16.21 -46.55 -60.20
N SER A 230 17.21 -46.40 -61.06
CA SER A 230 18.53 -45.87 -60.71
C SER A 230 18.58 -44.36 -60.92
N PRO A 231 19.13 -43.56 -59.99
CA PRO A 231 19.42 -42.17 -60.27
C PRO A 231 20.49 -42.09 -61.36
N GLN A 232 20.25 -41.30 -62.41
CA GLN A 232 21.30 -40.81 -63.31
C GLN A 232 22.23 -39.85 -62.57
#